data_AF-C1L351-F1
#
_entry.id   AF-C1L351-F1
#
_cell.length_a   1.000
_cell.length_b   1.000
_cell.length_c   1.000
_cell.angle_alpha   90.00
_cell.angle_beta   90.00
_cell.angle_gamma   90.00
#
_symmetry.space_group_name_H-M   'P 1'
#
loop_
_entity.id
_entity.type
_entity.pdbx_description
1 polymer ?
#
loop_
_entity_poly.entity_id
_entity_poly.type
_entity_poly.pdbx_seq_one_letter_code
_entity_poly.pdbx_strand_id
1 'polypeptide(L)'
;MHRPTKSLLICLFLTLCNGLSVGCRWMDDHKFLQHSETLMNVLNIMGGEFTTDSVDVPFPEDLYEQAEYLPTDDTIWFILQTLDKIAELFDGELNSVWDEKKVEIFLNVLTSQSDGLQSC
;
A
#
# COMPACT_ATOMS: atom_id res chain seq x y z
N MET A 1 -25.42 -44.15 -1.45
CA MET A 1 -24.92 -42.89 -2.04
C MET A 1 -26.05 -41.86 -1.99
N HIS A 2 -26.03 -40.96 -1.00
CA HIS A 2 -27.01 -39.88 -0.86
C HIS A 2 -26.57 -38.70 -1.72
N ARG A 3 -27.37 -38.32 -2.72
CA ARG A 3 -27.09 -37.18 -3.60
C ARG A 3 -27.48 -35.91 -2.83
N PRO A 4 -26.56 -34.98 -2.54
CA PRO A 4 -26.93 -33.74 -1.87
C PRO A 4 -27.97 -33.00 -2.73
N THR A 5 -29.07 -32.58 -2.10
CA THR A 5 -30.12 -31.83 -2.79
C THR A 5 -29.57 -30.47 -3.22
N LYS A 6 -30.05 -29.95 -4.36
CA LYS A 6 -29.60 -28.66 -4.92
C LYS A 6 -29.66 -27.51 -3.89
N SER A 7 -30.61 -27.58 -2.95
CA SER A 7 -30.76 -26.62 -1.85
C SER A 7 -29.58 -26.63 -0.86
N LEU A 8 -29.05 -27.81 -0.51
CA LEU A 8 -27.86 -27.94 0.35
C LEU A 8 -26.61 -27.34 -0.31
N LEU A 9 -26.47 -27.52 -1.63
CA LEU A 9 -25.37 -26.92 -2.41
C LEU A 9 -25.49 -25.39 -2.47
N ILE A 10 -26.70 -24.86 -2.69
CA ILE A 10 -26.95 -23.41 -2.72
C ILE A 10 -26.65 -22.77 -1.35
N CYS A 11 -27.07 -23.38 -0.25
CA CYS A 11 -26.74 -22.89 1.09
C CYS A 11 -25.23 -22.93 1.36
N LEU A 12 -24.52 -23.98 0.92
CA LEU A 12 -23.06 -24.05 1.01
C LEU A 12 -22.39 -22.89 0.26
N PHE A 13 -22.80 -22.61 -0.98
CA PHE A 13 -22.29 -21.47 -1.75
C PHE A 13 -22.60 -20.13 -1.08
N LEU A 14 -23.81 -19.94 -0.53
CA LEU A 14 -24.16 -18.70 0.17
C LEU A 14 -23.35 -18.51 1.47
N THR A 15 -23.04 -19.59 2.21
CA THR A 15 -22.15 -19.51 3.38
C THR A 15 -20.69 -19.24 3.00
N LEU A 16 -20.23 -19.76 1.85
CA LEU A 16 -18.90 -19.47 1.30
C LEU A 16 -18.80 -18.01 0.80
N CYS A 17 -19.86 -17.47 0.20
CA CYS A 17 -19.92 -16.08 -0.25
C CYS A 17 -20.06 -15.07 0.91
N ASN A 18 -20.72 -15.45 2.01
CA ASN A 18 -20.77 -14.62 3.22
C ASN A 18 -19.43 -14.57 3.98
N GLY A 19 -18.49 -15.48 3.68
CA GLY A 19 -17.11 -15.45 4.17
C GLY A 19 -16.15 -14.64 3.30
N LEU A 20 -16.63 -14.00 2.23
CA LEU A 20 -15.85 -13.19 1.28
C LEU A 20 -16.11 -11.68 1.43
N SER A 21 -16.72 -11.26 2.54
CA SER A 21 -16.69 -9.87 2.98
C SER A 21 -15.70 -9.75 4.13
N VAL A 22 -14.42 -9.99 3.86
CA VAL A 22 -13.35 -9.78 4.83
C VAL A 22 -12.59 -8.58 4.33
N GLY A 23 -12.43 -7.56 5.17
CA GLY A 23 -11.65 -6.37 4.84
C GLY A 23 -10.25 -6.73 4.37
N CYS A 24 -9.52 -5.73 3.89
CA CYS A 24 -8.13 -5.91 3.50
C CYS A 24 -7.34 -6.40 4.71
N ARG A 25 -7.08 -7.72 4.80
CA ARG A 25 -6.41 -8.35 5.94
C ARG A 25 -5.08 -7.68 6.23
N TRP A 26 -4.44 -7.16 5.20
CA TRP A 26 -3.18 -6.44 5.30
C TRP A 26 -3.31 -5.09 6.04
N MET A 27 -4.44 -4.41 5.87
CA MET A 27 -4.82 -3.24 6.66
C MET A 27 -5.23 -3.65 8.08
N ASP A 28 -6.05 -4.69 8.22
CA ASP A 28 -6.56 -5.17 9.52
C ASP A 28 -5.45 -5.69 10.45
N ASP A 29 -4.46 -6.41 9.90
CA ASP A 29 -3.31 -6.97 10.63
C ASP A 29 -2.22 -5.91 10.92
N HIS A 30 -2.51 -4.63 10.70
CA HIS A 30 -1.61 -3.49 10.92
C HIS A 30 -0.31 -3.58 10.09
N LYS A 31 -0.26 -4.43 9.07
CA LYS A 31 0.92 -4.62 8.22
C LYS A 31 1.21 -3.37 7.40
N PHE A 32 0.17 -2.66 6.96
CA PHE A 32 0.31 -1.37 6.32
C PHE A 32 1.04 -0.37 7.20
N LEU A 33 0.59 -0.17 8.44
CA LEU A 33 1.21 0.75 9.38
C LEU A 33 2.67 0.37 9.67
N GLN A 34 2.94 -0.92 9.91
CA GLN A 34 4.30 -1.40 10.18
C GLN A 34 5.27 -1.12 9.02
N HIS A 35 4.84 -1.30 7.78
CA HIS A 35 5.67 -1.00 6.61
C HIS A 35 5.83 0.51 6.45
N SER A 36 4.78 1.30 6.64
CA SER A 36 4.85 2.76 6.59
C SER A 36 5.83 3.33 7.63
N GLU A 37 5.83 2.84 8.87
CA GLU A 37 6.82 3.22 9.88
C GLU A 37 8.25 2.87 9.45
N THR A 38 8.44 1.69 8.86
CA THR A 38 9.75 1.25 8.36
C THR A 38 10.21 2.14 7.21
N LEU A 39 9.35 2.43 6.24
CA LEU A 39 9.62 3.34 5.13
C LEU A 39 9.99 4.73 5.63
N MET A 40 9.24 5.27 6.58
CA MET A 40 9.53 6.58 7.16
C MET A 40 10.88 6.62 7.89
N ASN A 41 11.18 5.57 8.65
CA ASN A 41 12.47 5.46 9.34
C ASN A 41 13.63 5.43 8.35
N VAL A 42 13.52 4.65 7.27
CA VAL A 42 14.56 4.57 6.23
C VAL A 42 14.69 5.90 5.49
N LEU A 43 13.57 6.52 5.10
CA LEU A 43 13.55 7.82 4.41
C LEU A 43 14.27 8.91 5.22
N ASN A 44 14.09 8.92 6.54
CA ASN A 44 14.72 9.89 7.43
C ASN A 44 16.25 9.74 7.55
N ILE A 45 16.81 8.57 7.21
CA ILE A 45 18.25 8.29 7.38
C ILE A 45 18.99 8.02 6.07
N MET A 46 18.28 7.90 4.95
CA MET A 46 18.89 7.59 3.65
C MET A 46 19.52 8.79 2.97
N GLY A 47 19.03 10.01 3.23
CA GLY A 47 19.49 11.24 2.58
C GLY A 47 20.29 12.20 3.45
N GLY A 48 20.57 11.85 4.72
CA GLY A 48 21.18 12.78 5.68
C GLY A 48 20.17 13.76 6.26
N GLU A 49 20.61 14.97 6.61
CA GLU A 49 19.72 16.01 7.15
C GLU A 49 18.81 16.59 6.06
N PHE A 50 17.54 16.83 6.39
CA PHE A 50 16.62 17.53 5.49
C PHE A 50 17.09 18.95 5.22
N THR A 51 16.99 19.39 3.97
CA THR A 51 17.30 20.77 3.59
C THR A 51 16.31 21.73 4.22
N THR A 52 16.80 22.85 4.75
CA THR A 52 15.94 23.95 5.22
C THR A 52 15.44 24.83 4.08
N ASP A 53 15.98 24.65 2.88
CA ASP A 53 15.59 25.39 1.69
C ASP A 53 14.19 24.99 1.25
N SER A 54 13.26 25.94 1.26
CA SER A 54 11.92 25.73 0.71
C SER A 54 11.99 25.79 -0.81
N VAL A 55 11.78 24.65 -1.47
CA VAL A 55 11.52 24.60 -2.91
C VAL A 55 10.02 24.49 -3.10
N ASP A 56 9.47 25.28 -4.02
CA ASP A 56 8.05 25.26 -4.37
C ASP A 56 7.74 23.99 -5.19
N VAL A 57 7.56 22.87 -4.48
CA VAL A 57 7.10 21.61 -5.03
C VAL A 57 5.63 21.45 -4.62
N PRO A 58 4.67 21.59 -5.55
CA PRO A 58 3.26 21.49 -5.21
C PRO A 58 2.91 20.08 -4.74
N PHE A 59 2.23 19.99 -3.60
CA PHE A 59 1.65 18.74 -3.10
C PHE A 59 0.14 18.71 -3.42
N PRO A 60 -0.42 17.61 -3.92
CA PRO A 60 -1.82 17.54 -4.32
C PRO A 60 -2.76 17.35 -3.10
N GLU A 61 -2.82 18.34 -2.20
CA GLU A 61 -3.63 18.30 -0.97
C GLU A 61 -5.10 17.93 -1.25
N ASP A 62 -5.73 18.62 -2.21
CA ASP A 62 -7.13 18.37 -2.61
C ASP A 62 -7.40 16.91 -3.00
N LEU A 63 -6.40 16.23 -3.60
CA LEU A 63 -6.53 14.84 -4.03
C LEU A 63 -6.52 13.89 -2.82
N TYR A 64 -5.69 14.17 -1.82
CA TYR A 64 -5.65 13.40 -0.57
C TYR A 64 -6.91 13.64 0.26
N GLU A 65 -7.41 14.87 0.33
CA GLU A 65 -8.68 15.18 1.00
C GLU A 65 -9.85 14.43 0.35
N GLN A 66 -9.88 14.36 -0.99
CA GLN A 66 -10.89 13.58 -1.71
C GLN A 66 -10.77 12.08 -1.43
N ALA A 67 -9.53 11.57 -1.27
CA ALA A 67 -9.27 10.16 -1.02
C ALA A 67 -9.84 9.67 0.34
N GLU A 68 -10.01 10.57 1.32
CA GLU A 68 -10.61 10.25 2.62
C GLU A 68 -12.08 9.78 2.53
N TYR A 69 -12.77 10.18 1.46
CA TYR A 69 -14.20 9.90 1.26
C TYR A 69 -14.44 8.80 0.21
N LEU A 70 -13.37 8.19 -0.33
CA LEU A 70 -13.49 7.11 -1.30
C LEU A 70 -14.01 5.81 -0.66
N PRO A 71 -14.69 4.94 -1.42
CA PRO A 71 -14.91 3.55 -1.04
C PRO A 71 -13.58 2.83 -0.77
N THR A 72 -13.59 1.81 0.11
CA THR A 72 -12.38 1.08 0.51
C THR A 72 -11.52 0.60 -0.67
N ASP A 73 -12.14 0.01 -1.69
CA ASP A 73 -11.43 -0.52 -2.87
C ASP A 73 -10.75 0.60 -3.67
N ASP A 74 -11.42 1.75 -3.80
CA ASP A 74 -10.89 2.94 -4.49
C ASP A 74 -9.78 3.60 -3.66
N THR A 75 -9.88 3.61 -2.32
CA THR A 75 -8.79 4.04 -1.43
C THR A 75 -7.57 3.13 -1.55
N ILE A 76 -7.76 1.81 -1.58
CA ILE A 76 -6.65 0.86 -1.76
C ILE A 76 -5.99 1.08 -3.13
N TRP A 77 -6.79 1.26 -4.18
CA TRP A 77 -6.28 1.57 -5.52
C TRP A 77 -5.49 2.89 -5.53
N PHE A 78 -6.00 3.94 -4.90
CA PHE A 78 -5.31 5.23 -4.76
C PHE A 78 -3.96 5.08 -4.05
N ILE A 79 -3.90 4.29 -2.98
CA ILE A 79 -2.65 4.01 -2.26
C ILE A 79 -1.67 3.25 -3.18
N LEU A 80 -2.12 2.22 -3.89
CA LEU A 80 -1.27 1.46 -4.83
C LEU A 80 -0.67 2.36 -5.91
N GLN A 81 -1.47 3.27 -6.50
CA GLN A 81 -0.96 4.24 -7.47
C GLN A 81 0.07 5.19 -6.84
N THR A 82 -0.16 5.62 -5.60
CA THR A 82 0.79 6.48 -4.87
C THR A 82 2.11 5.77 -4.61
N LEU A 83 2.07 4.50 -4.18
CA LEU A 83 3.28 3.68 -3.94
C LEU A 83 4.06 3.45 -5.24
N ASP A 84 3.37 3.23 -6.36
CA ASP A 84 3.98 3.11 -7.69
C ASP A 84 4.72 4.39 -8.10
N LYS A 85 4.09 5.56 -7.91
CA LYS A 85 4.74 6.86 -8.18
C LYS A 85 5.92 7.16 -7.26
N ILE A 86 5.86 6.71 -6.01
CA ILE A 86 7.02 6.74 -5.13
C ILE A 86 8.11 5.83 -5.69
N ALA A 87 7.82 4.58 -6.07
CA ALA A 87 8.83 3.68 -6.63
C ALA A 87 9.53 4.27 -7.86
N GLU A 88 8.76 4.80 -8.82
CA GLU A 88 9.28 5.48 -10.03
C GLU A 88 10.22 6.65 -9.69
N LEU A 89 9.95 7.40 -8.61
CA LEU A 89 10.80 8.51 -8.17
C LEU A 89 12.19 8.04 -7.69
N PHE A 90 12.29 6.83 -7.14
CA PHE A 90 13.52 6.28 -6.56
C PHE A 90 14.25 5.27 -7.48
N ASP A 91 13.62 4.78 -8.55
CA ASP A 91 14.16 3.79 -9.51
C ASP A 91 15.08 4.39 -10.61
N GLY A 92 15.28 5.71 -10.63
CA GLY A 92 16.12 6.40 -11.62
C GLY A 92 17.62 6.46 -11.28
N GLU A 93 18.44 6.98 -12.20
CA GLU A 93 19.83 7.37 -11.90
C GLU A 93 19.85 8.49 -10.86
N LEU A 94 19.93 8.09 -9.60
CA LEU A 94 20.09 8.99 -8.48
C LEU A 94 21.50 9.61 -8.59
N ASN A 95 21.59 10.82 -9.15
CA ASN A 95 22.75 11.70 -8.99
C ASN A 95 22.90 12.19 -7.52
N SER A 96 22.41 11.41 -6.56
CA SER A 96 21.93 11.88 -5.26
C SER A 96 22.94 11.62 -4.15
N VAL A 97 22.77 12.37 -3.07
CA VAL A 97 23.53 12.24 -1.82
C VAL A 97 23.08 10.99 -1.02
N TRP A 98 22.17 10.19 -1.56
CA TRP A 98 21.50 9.13 -0.81
C TRP A 98 22.34 7.85 -0.74
N ASP A 99 22.25 7.18 0.40
CA ASP A 99 22.89 5.88 0.62
C ASP A 99 22.16 4.79 -0.19
N GLU A 100 22.80 4.30 -1.25
CA GLU A 100 22.25 3.31 -2.19
C GLU A 100 21.69 2.06 -1.49
N LYS A 101 22.36 1.58 -0.44
CA LYS A 101 21.89 0.38 0.29
C LYS A 101 20.60 0.67 1.05
N LYS A 102 20.43 1.89 1.57
CA LYS A 102 19.18 2.29 2.24
C LYS A 102 18.07 2.54 1.23
N VAL A 103 18.38 3.08 0.05
CA VAL A 103 17.43 3.17 -1.07
C VAL A 103 16.93 1.78 -1.47
N GLU A 104 17.83 0.80 -1.61
CA GLU A 104 17.46 -0.59 -1.90
C GLU A 104 16.53 -1.17 -0.83
N ILE A 105 16.84 -0.96 0.47
CA ILE A 105 15.96 -1.37 1.57
C ILE A 105 14.60 -0.68 1.47
N PHE A 106 14.56 0.62 1.18
CA PHE A 106 13.34 1.39 1.03
C PHE A 106 12.45 0.81 -0.08
N LEU A 107 13.02 0.61 -1.28
CA LEU A 107 12.31 0.04 -2.44
C LEU A 107 11.80 -1.39 -2.17
N ASN A 108 12.58 -2.22 -1.48
CA ASN A 108 12.16 -3.57 -1.10
C ASN A 108 10.96 -3.56 -0.13
N VAL A 109 10.97 -2.68 0.88
CA VAL A 109 9.85 -2.53 1.82
C VAL A 109 8.62 -1.96 1.12
N LEU A 110 8.81 -0.99 0.21
CA LEU A 110 7.75 -0.38 -0.59
C LEU A 110 7.07 -1.42 -1.50
N THR A 111 7.86 -2.28 -2.13
CA THR A 111 7.39 -3.40 -2.96
C THR A 111 6.58 -4.38 -2.12
N SER A 112 7.09 -4.81 -0.97
CA SER A 112 6.37 -5.69 -0.03
C SER A 112 5.05 -5.07 0.44
N GLN A 113 5.01 -3.75 0.62
CA GLN A 113 3.78 -3.05 0.97
C GLN A 113 2.76 -3.04 -0.18
N SER A 114 3.21 -2.80 -1.41
CA SER A 114 2.38 -2.88 -2.61
C SER A 114 1.82 -4.29 -2.82
N ASP A 115 2.66 -5.33 -2.75
CA ASP A 115 2.25 -6.73 -2.90
C ASP A 115 1.22 -7.14 -1.83
N GLY A 116 1.40 -6.64 -0.60
CA GLY A 116 0.46 -6.87 0.50
C GLY A 116 -0.92 -6.27 0.22
N LEU A 117 -0.97 -5.04 -0.30
CA LEU A 117 -2.21 -4.37 -0.67
C LEU A 117 -2.87 -4.97 -1.91
N GLN A 118 -2.11 -5.47 -2.88
CA GLN A 118 -2.66 -6.18 -4.04
C GLN A 118 -3.28 -7.54 -3.70
N SER A 119 -3.01 -8.07 -2.50
CA SER A 119 -3.69 -9.26 -1.98
C SER A 119 -5.08 -8.96 -1.40
N CYS A 120 -5.41 -7.67 -1.33
CA CYS A 120 -6.75 -7.13 -1.19
C CYS A 120 -7.26 -6.84 -2.63
#